data_AF-A0A3M4VGV1-F1
#
_entry.id   AF-A0A3M4VGV1-F1
#
_cell.length_a   1.000
_cell.length_b   1.000
_cell.length_c   1.000
_cell.angle_alpha   90.00
_cell.angle_beta   90.00
_cell.angle_gamma   90.00
#
_symmetry.space_group_name_H-M   'P 1'
#
loop_
_entity.id
_entity.type
_entity.pdbx_description
1 polymer ?
#
loop_
_entity_poly.entity_id
_entity_poly.type
_entity_poly.pdbx_seq_one_letter_code
_entity_poly.pdbx_strand_id
1 'polypeptide(L)'
;QRWINPDPAGTVDGLNLFCFVRNNPCSGFDSDGRGYKGINDLRELSLKYIRKLNVKYRGVEEMQKAGEHPLVFTLDVAIDTSLQMMEREVRRLKANDVTRLYEFVGAPVPDNSNHEDTFATYVAAGYEELIKGMSAYQAGGDLREQLVYVEHGKGHKDASDTLAFTLLYDPNKRIFFNQNFRGQNVMGRINTLVHELSHTVLDTGDAFYYDVFDTRADYPVEYTCGELSRYKERAIEQNIDLRKGYRSWAHGFKSFEMWLAQSADFWSVYVGLQTSSQENEVLHNVSVDRFDTRADVRNDFSFNDHLDQIMKLRSGQVRRPDLR
;
A
#
# COMPACT_ATOMS: atom_id res chain seq x y z
N GLN A 1 41.06 1.70 -17.09
CA GLN A 1 41.41 1.32 -15.71
C GLN A 1 40.61 0.07 -15.35
N ARG A 2 41.27 -1.07 -15.12
CA ARG A 2 40.66 -2.29 -14.57
C ARG A 2 41.36 -2.58 -13.25
N TRP A 3 40.60 -2.94 -12.22
CA TRP A 3 41.16 -3.25 -10.91
C TRP A 3 42.11 -4.44 -11.01
N ILE A 4 43.25 -4.36 -10.31
CA ILE A 4 44.31 -5.37 -10.30
C ILE A 4 43.91 -6.47 -9.30
N ASN A 5 44.06 -7.73 -9.72
CA ASN A 5 43.86 -8.92 -8.90
C ASN A 5 44.94 -8.98 -7.79
N PRO A 6 44.60 -9.17 -6.50
CA PRO A 6 45.59 -9.30 -5.42
C PRO A 6 46.30 -10.67 -5.38
N ASP A 7 46.01 -11.57 -6.33
CA ASP A 7 46.71 -12.85 -6.46
C ASP A 7 48.20 -12.65 -6.86
N PRO A 8 49.18 -13.12 -6.06
CA PRO A 8 50.60 -13.02 -6.38
C PRO A 8 51.02 -13.82 -7.64
N ALA A 9 50.17 -14.71 -8.17
CA ALA A 9 50.42 -15.42 -9.43
C ALA A 9 49.98 -14.64 -10.69
N GLY A 10 49.33 -13.49 -10.54
CA GLY A 10 48.99 -12.61 -11.67
C GLY A 10 48.10 -13.27 -12.73
N THR A 11 48.53 -13.26 -14.00
CA THR A 11 47.75 -13.67 -15.19
C THR A 11 47.76 -15.19 -15.45
N VAL A 12 48.24 -16.00 -14.51
CA VAL A 12 48.55 -17.42 -14.78
C VAL A 12 47.30 -18.32 -14.79
N ASP A 13 46.18 -17.90 -14.21
CA ASP A 13 44.91 -18.64 -14.29
C ASP A 13 43.74 -17.74 -14.75
N GLY A 14 42.78 -18.36 -15.45
CA GLY A 14 41.81 -17.74 -16.36
C GLY A 14 40.76 -16.78 -15.76
N LEU A 15 39.63 -16.65 -16.47
CA LEU A 15 38.55 -15.70 -16.17
C LEU A 15 38.09 -15.82 -14.70
N ASN A 16 38.36 -14.80 -13.88
CA ASN A 16 37.88 -14.75 -12.51
C ASN A 16 36.34 -14.77 -12.49
N LEU A 17 35.77 -15.91 -12.12
CA LEU A 17 34.33 -16.06 -11.92
C LEU A 17 34.00 -15.60 -10.50
N PHE A 18 33.72 -14.30 -10.33
CA PHE A 18 33.17 -13.81 -9.07
C PHE A 18 31.68 -14.17 -9.01
N CYS A 19 31.34 -15.21 -8.26
CA CYS A 19 29.98 -15.50 -7.86
C CYS A 19 29.70 -14.80 -6.53
N PHE A 20 28.70 -13.92 -6.49
CA PHE A 20 28.16 -13.44 -5.21
C PHE A 20 27.40 -14.59 -4.56
N VAL A 21 28.03 -15.26 -3.59
CA VAL A 21 27.33 -16.18 -2.69
C VAL A 21 26.76 -15.39 -1.52
N ARG A 22 25.57 -15.80 -1.05
CA ARG A 22 24.76 -15.15 -0.01
C ARG A 22 25.42 -15.03 1.37
N ASN A 23 26.70 -15.41 1.56
CA ASN A 23 27.47 -15.15 2.78
C ASN A 23 28.97 -15.52 2.74
N ASN A 24 29.78 -14.82 3.54
CA ASN A 24 31.09 -15.24 4.05
C ASN A 24 30.88 -16.15 5.30
N PRO A 25 31.50 -17.34 5.37
CA PRO A 25 31.18 -18.39 6.35
C PRO A 25 31.60 -18.14 7.80
N CYS A 26 32.29 -17.04 8.14
CA CYS A 26 32.71 -16.78 9.53
C CYS A 26 32.26 -15.44 10.13
N SER A 27 31.81 -14.46 9.33
CA SER A 27 31.38 -13.15 9.85
C SER A 27 30.59 -12.27 8.87
N GLY A 28 30.00 -12.83 7.81
CA GLY A 28 29.36 -12.06 6.74
C GLY A 28 28.10 -11.30 7.18
N PHE A 29 28.17 -9.97 7.14
CA PHE A 29 27.09 -9.00 7.26
C PHE A 29 26.97 -8.29 5.91
N ASP A 30 25.75 -8.18 5.35
CA ASP A 30 25.50 -7.45 4.12
C ASP A 30 24.76 -6.14 4.45
N SER A 31 25.47 -5.02 4.41
CA SER A 31 24.97 -3.70 4.80
C SER A 31 24.12 -3.01 3.72
N ASP A 32 24.13 -3.52 2.48
CA ASP A 32 23.49 -2.87 1.32
C ASP A 32 22.61 -3.86 0.52
N GLY A 33 22.70 -5.16 0.81
CA GLY A 33 21.86 -6.25 0.32
C GLY A 33 20.49 -6.26 0.99
N ARG A 34 19.52 -5.72 0.25
CA ARG A 34 18.08 -5.59 0.52
C ARG A 34 17.37 -6.94 0.78
N GLY A 35 17.85 -7.76 1.69
CA GLY A 35 17.18 -8.98 2.15
C GLY A 35 16.19 -8.69 3.27
N TYR A 36 15.30 -9.65 3.53
CA TYR A 36 14.38 -9.57 4.65
C TYR A 36 15.10 -9.48 6.01
N LYS A 37 14.75 -8.47 6.81
CA LYS A 37 15.20 -8.29 8.20
C LYS A 37 14.17 -8.84 9.19
N GLY A 38 14.64 -9.31 10.35
CA GLY A 38 13.77 -9.81 11.42
C GLY A 38 13.44 -11.30 11.37
N ILE A 39 14.26 -12.12 10.71
CA ILE A 39 14.10 -13.58 10.71
C ILE A 39 14.11 -14.11 12.15
N ASN A 40 13.05 -14.81 12.54
CA ASN A 40 12.85 -15.41 13.85
C ASN A 40 13.02 -14.43 15.02
N ASP A 41 12.81 -13.13 14.79
CA ASP A 41 12.82 -12.15 15.86
C ASP A 41 11.57 -12.27 16.76
N LEU A 42 11.53 -11.47 17.82
CA LEU A 42 10.40 -11.49 18.76
C LEU A 42 9.04 -11.23 18.08
N ARG A 43 9.00 -10.51 16.96
CA ARG A 43 7.76 -10.24 16.22
C ARG A 43 7.34 -11.45 15.40
N GLU A 44 8.23 -12.11 14.66
CA GLU A 44 7.88 -13.37 13.96
C GLU A 44 7.49 -14.47 14.94
N LEU A 45 8.19 -14.57 16.08
CA LEU A 45 7.85 -15.53 17.12
C LEU A 45 6.47 -15.22 17.73
N SER A 46 6.13 -13.94 17.94
CA SER A 46 4.79 -13.57 18.44
C SER A 46 3.70 -13.91 17.42
N LEU A 47 3.93 -13.70 16.11
CA LEU A 47 3.01 -14.14 15.06
C LEU A 47 2.73 -15.64 15.17
N LYS A 48 3.78 -16.45 15.26
CA LYS A 48 3.68 -17.92 15.30
C LYS A 48 3.02 -18.43 16.58
N TYR A 49 3.50 -17.98 17.74
CA TYR A 49 3.12 -18.58 19.01
C TYR A 49 1.87 -17.93 19.63
N ILE A 50 1.65 -16.63 19.42
CA ILE A 50 0.52 -15.88 19.98
C ILE A 50 -0.60 -15.80 18.96
N ARG A 51 -0.34 -15.22 17.78
CA ARG A 51 -1.38 -15.01 16.75
C ARG A 51 -1.68 -16.25 15.90
N LYS A 52 -0.92 -17.33 16.05
CA LYS A 52 -1.03 -18.58 15.28
C LYS A 52 -0.94 -18.36 13.76
N LEU A 53 -0.13 -17.39 13.35
CA LEU A 53 0.18 -17.06 11.97
C LEU A 53 1.59 -17.54 11.61
N ASN A 54 1.72 -18.20 10.46
CA ASN A 54 3.00 -18.56 9.87
C ASN A 54 3.38 -17.55 8.80
N VAL A 55 4.65 -17.14 8.79
CA VAL A 55 5.20 -16.41 7.64
C VAL A 55 5.36 -17.40 6.49
N LYS A 56 4.64 -17.14 5.39
CA LYS A 56 4.72 -17.94 4.16
C LYS A 56 5.81 -17.42 3.23
N TYR A 57 5.83 -16.10 3.02
CA TYR A 57 6.80 -15.42 2.18
C TYR A 57 7.34 -14.18 2.91
N ARG A 58 8.67 -14.11 3.02
CA ARG A 58 9.41 -12.96 3.54
C ARG A 58 9.85 -12.08 2.38
N GLY A 59 9.15 -10.96 2.20
CA GLY A 59 9.48 -10.00 1.15
C GLY A 59 8.97 -10.40 -0.23
N VAL A 60 9.16 -9.48 -1.17
CA VAL A 60 8.76 -9.62 -2.58
C VAL A 60 9.64 -10.64 -3.30
N GLU A 61 10.92 -10.74 -2.93
CA GLU A 61 11.85 -11.71 -3.55
C GLU A 61 11.38 -13.16 -3.35
N GLU A 62 10.94 -13.52 -2.14
CA GLU A 62 10.41 -14.85 -1.87
C GLU A 62 9.08 -15.10 -2.59
N MET A 63 8.20 -14.09 -2.67
CA MET A 63 6.95 -14.17 -3.45
C MET A 63 7.25 -14.44 -4.93
N GLN A 64 8.19 -13.69 -5.53
CA GLN A 64 8.58 -13.89 -6.94
C GLN A 64 9.16 -15.28 -7.18
N LYS A 65 10.03 -15.77 -6.30
CA LYS A 65 10.59 -17.13 -6.40
C LYS A 65 9.53 -18.21 -6.26
N ALA A 66 8.47 -17.96 -5.49
CA ALA A 66 7.32 -18.83 -5.36
C ALA A 66 6.34 -18.75 -6.54
N GLY A 67 6.62 -17.95 -7.58
CA GLY A 67 5.77 -17.79 -8.75
C GLY A 67 4.59 -16.84 -8.52
N GLU A 68 4.58 -16.06 -7.44
CA GLU A 68 3.51 -15.12 -7.08
C GLU A 68 3.56 -13.81 -7.90
N HIS A 69 3.98 -13.89 -9.18
CA HIS A 69 4.14 -12.73 -10.06
C HIS A 69 2.87 -11.85 -10.15
N PRO A 70 1.63 -12.39 -10.22
CA PRO A 70 0.44 -11.54 -10.25
C PRO A 70 0.24 -10.74 -8.96
N LEU A 71 0.48 -11.34 -7.79
CA LEU A 71 0.38 -10.67 -6.50
C LEU A 71 1.41 -9.53 -6.41
N VAL A 72 2.67 -9.83 -6.74
CA VAL A 72 3.76 -8.85 -6.74
C VAL A 72 3.48 -7.69 -7.71
N PHE A 73 3.00 -8.01 -8.91
CA PHE A 73 2.64 -7.00 -9.91
C PHE A 73 1.55 -6.05 -9.39
N THR A 74 0.46 -6.59 -8.86
CA THR A 74 -0.66 -5.78 -8.35
C THR A 74 -0.31 -5.04 -7.05
N LEU A 75 0.64 -5.53 -6.26
CA LEU A 75 1.24 -4.79 -5.14
C LEU A 75 2.04 -3.57 -5.65
N ASP A 76 2.90 -3.76 -6.65
CA ASP A 76 3.69 -2.67 -7.23
C ASP A 76 2.78 -1.59 -7.84
N VAL A 77 1.73 -2.00 -8.56
CA VAL A 77 0.73 -1.05 -9.08
C VAL A 77 0.05 -0.30 -7.95
N ALA A 78 -0.35 -0.97 -6.86
CA ALA A 78 -0.99 -0.30 -5.72
C ALA A 78 -0.05 0.72 -5.05
N ILE A 79 1.23 0.37 -4.84
CA ILE A 79 2.23 1.27 -4.26
C ILE A 79 2.43 2.49 -5.16
N ASP A 80 2.74 2.28 -6.44
CA ASP A 80 2.98 3.36 -7.41
C ASP A 80 1.77 4.29 -7.56
N THR A 81 0.56 3.72 -7.58
CA THR A 81 -0.68 4.48 -7.73
C THR A 81 -0.98 5.27 -6.44
N SER A 82 -0.78 4.68 -5.26
CA SER A 82 -0.97 5.37 -3.99
C SER A 82 -0.06 6.59 -3.86
N LEU A 83 1.21 6.49 -4.30
CA LEU A 83 2.15 7.61 -4.33
C LEU A 83 1.62 8.74 -5.23
N GLN A 84 1.21 8.42 -6.46
CA GLN A 84 0.66 9.41 -7.39
C GLN A 84 -0.59 10.10 -6.86
N MET A 85 -1.49 9.35 -6.22
CA MET A 85 -2.72 9.89 -5.64
C MET A 85 -2.41 10.82 -4.46
N MET A 86 -1.56 10.39 -3.52
CA MET A 86 -1.15 11.24 -2.39
C MET A 86 -0.42 12.50 -2.87
N GLU A 87 0.49 12.39 -3.84
CA GLU A 87 1.19 13.56 -4.42
C GLU A 87 0.22 14.54 -5.09
N ARG A 88 -0.79 14.03 -5.79
CA ARG A 88 -1.85 14.84 -6.40
C ARG A 88 -2.61 15.63 -5.33
N GLU A 89 -2.95 14.99 -4.21
CA GLU A 89 -3.64 15.67 -3.12
C GLU A 89 -2.75 16.68 -2.38
N VAL A 90 -1.48 16.36 -2.12
CA VAL A 90 -0.51 17.33 -1.57
C VAL A 90 -0.43 18.58 -2.46
N ARG A 91 -0.31 18.43 -3.78
CA ARG A 91 -0.27 19.56 -4.72
C ARG A 91 -1.54 20.40 -4.66
N ARG A 92 -2.73 19.78 -4.58
CA ARG A 92 -4.02 20.48 -4.49
C ARG A 92 -4.14 21.26 -3.18
N LEU A 93 -3.88 20.61 -2.06
CA LEU A 93 -3.98 21.23 -0.73
C LEU A 93 -2.98 22.39 -0.58
N LYS A 94 -1.74 22.25 -1.08
CA LYS A 94 -0.75 23.35 -1.10
C LYS A 94 -1.12 24.50 -2.03
N ALA A 95 -1.96 24.26 -3.03
CA ALA A 95 -2.54 25.31 -3.88
C ALA A 95 -3.81 25.93 -3.27
N ASN A 96 -4.13 25.63 -2.01
CA ASN A 96 -5.33 26.07 -1.29
C ASN A 96 -6.65 25.58 -1.94
N ASP A 97 -6.61 24.50 -2.72
CA ASP A 97 -7.81 23.80 -3.22
C ASP A 97 -8.30 22.79 -2.16
N VAL A 98 -8.99 23.32 -1.14
CA VAL A 98 -9.41 22.56 0.06
C VAL A 98 -10.85 22.05 -0.02
N THR A 99 -11.61 22.41 -1.07
CA THR A 99 -13.06 22.15 -1.17
C THR A 99 -13.41 20.69 -0.94
N ARG A 100 -12.68 19.76 -1.57
CA ARG A 100 -12.94 18.32 -1.45
C ARG A 100 -12.60 17.76 -0.06
N LEU A 101 -11.61 18.33 0.62
CA LEU A 101 -11.28 17.94 2.00
C LEU A 101 -12.41 18.31 2.94
N TYR A 102 -12.91 19.54 2.83
CA TYR A 102 -14.00 20.05 3.67
C TYR A 102 -15.34 19.38 3.36
N GLU A 103 -15.63 19.12 2.08
CA GLU A 103 -16.74 18.26 1.66
C GLU A 103 -16.65 16.89 2.34
N PHE A 104 -15.48 16.23 2.27
CA PHE A 104 -15.26 14.92 2.86
C PHE A 104 -15.50 14.89 4.37
N VAL A 105 -14.95 15.84 5.13
CA VAL A 105 -15.11 15.89 6.59
C VAL A 105 -16.44 16.49 7.06
N GLY A 106 -17.35 16.79 6.12
CA GLY A 106 -18.68 17.34 6.41
C GLY A 106 -18.63 18.71 7.09
N ALA A 107 -17.71 19.58 6.68
CA ALA A 107 -17.57 20.95 7.18
C ALA A 107 -17.65 21.99 6.06
N PRO A 108 -18.10 23.22 6.37
CA PRO A 108 -17.96 24.33 5.43
C PRO A 108 -16.49 24.64 5.19
N VAL A 109 -16.16 25.03 3.95
CA VAL A 109 -14.84 25.58 3.62
C VAL A 109 -14.65 26.87 4.44
N PRO A 110 -13.55 27.01 5.21
CA PRO A 110 -13.32 28.19 6.00
C PRO A 110 -13.03 29.41 5.10
N ASP A 111 -13.46 30.60 5.54
CA ASP A 111 -13.23 31.87 4.84
C ASP A 111 -11.77 32.30 5.04
N ASN A 112 -10.88 31.73 4.21
CA ASN A 112 -9.43 31.84 4.34
C ASN A 112 -8.86 33.08 3.64
N SER A 113 -9.62 34.18 3.56
CA SER A 113 -9.19 35.38 2.83
C SER A 113 -7.87 35.99 3.35
N ASN A 114 -7.37 35.61 4.53
CA ASN A 114 -6.12 36.12 5.11
C ASN A 114 -5.24 35.11 5.90
N HIS A 115 -5.54 33.80 5.94
CA HIS A 115 -4.76 32.82 6.71
C HIS A 115 -4.60 31.47 5.99
N GLU A 116 -3.45 30.82 6.18
CA GLU A 116 -3.23 29.43 5.74
C GLU A 116 -4.19 28.49 6.49
N ASP A 117 -4.86 27.62 5.76
CA ASP A 117 -5.75 26.61 6.32
C ASP A 117 -4.95 25.61 7.15
N THR A 118 -5.11 25.66 8.48
CA THR A 118 -4.31 24.84 9.39
C THR A 118 -4.60 23.34 9.23
N PHE A 119 -5.84 22.96 8.90
CA PHE A 119 -6.19 21.55 8.76
C PHE A 119 -5.73 21.00 7.42
N ALA A 120 -5.96 21.72 6.31
CA ALA A 120 -5.43 21.31 5.00
C ALA A 120 -3.90 21.24 5.00
N THR A 121 -3.22 22.17 5.69
CA THR A 121 -1.76 22.14 5.87
C THR A 121 -1.32 20.89 6.65
N TYR A 122 -2.04 20.54 7.72
CA TYR A 122 -1.79 19.32 8.49
C TYR A 122 -1.96 18.06 7.64
N VAL A 123 -3.05 17.98 6.86
CA VAL A 123 -3.32 16.84 5.97
C VAL A 123 -2.28 16.74 4.86
N ALA A 124 -1.88 17.87 4.25
CA ALA A 124 -0.82 17.88 3.25
C ALA A 124 0.51 17.35 3.84
N ALA A 125 0.90 17.83 5.03
CA ALA A 125 2.11 17.37 5.69
C ALA A 125 2.04 15.87 6.04
N GLY A 126 0.90 15.36 6.50
CA GLY A 126 0.71 13.94 6.76
C GLY A 126 0.85 13.08 5.51
N TYR A 127 0.30 13.52 4.37
CA TYR A 127 0.52 12.83 3.09
C TYR A 127 1.98 12.90 2.63
N GLU A 128 2.70 13.98 2.89
CA GLU A 128 4.14 14.04 2.58
C GLU A 128 4.94 12.99 3.36
N GLU A 129 4.60 12.76 4.64
CA GLU A 129 5.22 11.69 5.43
C GLU A 129 4.80 10.30 4.95
N LEU A 130 3.53 10.10 4.59
CA LEU A 130 3.06 8.83 3.99
C LEU A 130 3.73 8.57 2.63
N ILE A 131 3.94 9.58 1.79
CA ILE A 131 4.66 9.45 0.52
C ILE A 131 6.10 8.98 0.79
N LYS A 132 6.81 9.62 1.73
CA LYS A 132 8.15 9.18 2.13
C LYS A 132 8.14 7.74 2.63
N GLY A 133 7.20 7.40 3.51
CA GLY A 133 7.04 6.04 4.07
C GLY A 133 6.74 4.99 2.99
N MET A 134 5.79 5.27 2.10
CA MET A 134 5.36 4.36 1.04
C MET A 134 6.48 4.16 0.00
N SER A 135 7.23 5.23 -0.29
CA SER A 135 8.37 5.19 -1.22
C SER A 135 9.47 4.23 -0.76
N ALA A 136 9.57 3.93 0.53
CA ALA A 136 10.50 2.94 1.06
C ALA A 136 10.12 1.49 0.67
N TYR A 137 8.84 1.23 0.37
CA TYR A 137 8.34 -0.08 -0.06
C TYR A 137 8.26 -0.23 -1.59
N GLN A 138 8.53 0.83 -2.36
CA GLN A 138 8.55 0.74 -3.83
C GLN A 138 9.72 -0.11 -4.34
N ALA A 139 9.72 -0.46 -5.63
CA ALA A 139 10.86 -1.15 -6.24
C ALA A 139 12.16 -0.33 -6.08
N GLY A 140 13.19 -0.94 -5.47
CA GLY A 140 14.44 -0.25 -5.14
C GLY A 140 14.43 0.50 -3.80
N GLY A 141 13.29 0.57 -3.12
CA GLY A 141 13.20 1.03 -1.74
C GLY A 141 13.90 0.09 -0.75
N ASP A 142 14.19 0.58 0.44
CA ASP A 142 14.90 -0.10 1.53
C ASP A 142 14.00 -0.99 2.41
N LEU A 143 12.68 -0.78 2.35
CA LEU A 143 11.65 -1.58 3.03
C LEU A 143 10.86 -2.49 2.09
N ARG A 144 11.21 -2.55 0.79
CA ARG A 144 10.53 -3.40 -0.20
C ARG A 144 10.39 -4.86 0.25
N GLU A 145 11.45 -5.42 0.84
CA GLU A 145 11.42 -6.79 1.34
C GLU A 145 10.76 -6.93 2.71
N GLN A 146 10.18 -5.87 3.28
CA GLN A 146 9.42 -5.90 4.54
C GLN A 146 7.90 -6.01 4.31
N LEU A 147 7.49 -6.30 3.07
CA LEU A 147 6.16 -6.78 2.71
C LEU A 147 6.08 -8.29 2.96
N VAL A 148 5.30 -8.71 3.97
CA VAL A 148 5.33 -10.09 4.48
C VAL A 148 3.98 -10.77 4.28
N TYR A 149 3.98 -11.90 3.59
CA TYR A 149 2.78 -12.72 3.45
C TYR A 149 2.69 -13.72 4.61
N VAL A 150 1.55 -13.73 5.29
CA VAL A 150 1.26 -14.67 6.38
C VAL A 150 0.06 -15.56 6.05
N GLU A 151 0.07 -16.77 6.61
CA GLU A 151 -1.02 -17.72 6.53
C GLU A 151 -1.35 -18.29 7.91
N HIS A 152 -2.57 -18.81 8.09
CA HIS A 152 -2.93 -19.45 9.35
C HIS A 152 -2.14 -20.74 9.58
N GLY A 153 -1.79 -20.98 10.85
CA GLY A 153 -1.22 -22.26 11.27
C GLY A 153 -2.16 -23.43 10.99
N LYS A 154 -1.61 -24.59 10.61
CA LYS A 154 -2.38 -25.82 10.41
C LYS A 154 -3.29 -26.10 11.61
N GLY A 155 -4.58 -26.29 11.36
CA GLY A 155 -5.59 -26.59 12.38
C GLY A 155 -6.31 -25.36 12.96
N HIS A 156 -5.92 -24.15 12.60
CA HIS A 156 -6.66 -22.93 12.91
C HIS A 156 -7.48 -22.50 11.69
N LYS A 157 -8.78 -22.76 11.76
CA LYS A 157 -9.77 -22.26 10.81
C LYS A 157 -10.58 -21.17 11.50
N ASP A 158 -10.02 -19.97 11.60
CA ASP A 158 -10.82 -18.78 11.83
C ASP A 158 -10.15 -17.65 11.05
N ALA A 159 -10.90 -17.17 10.05
CA ALA A 159 -10.55 -16.01 9.26
C ALA A 159 -10.38 -14.83 10.23
N SER A 160 -9.17 -14.32 10.39
CA SER A 160 -9.11 -12.93 10.80
C SER A 160 -9.67 -12.14 9.61
N ASP A 161 -10.79 -11.45 9.79
CA ASP A 161 -11.31 -10.49 8.80
C ASP A 161 -10.29 -9.39 8.46
N THR A 162 -9.21 -9.31 9.26
CA THR A 162 -8.03 -8.49 9.02
C THR A 162 -7.40 -8.80 7.66
N LEU A 163 -7.33 -7.79 6.79
CA LEU A 163 -6.72 -7.88 5.47
C LEU A 163 -5.19 -7.84 5.57
N ALA A 164 -4.70 -6.84 6.29
CA ALA A 164 -3.30 -6.61 6.60
C ALA A 164 -3.18 -6.08 8.04
N PHE A 165 -1.96 -5.99 8.55
CA PHE A 165 -1.67 -5.34 9.81
C PHE A 165 -0.20 -4.94 9.89
N THR A 166 0.10 -3.90 10.66
CA THR A 166 1.43 -3.62 11.19
C THR A 166 1.51 -4.02 12.66
N LEU A 167 2.74 -4.16 13.18
CA LEU A 167 2.96 -4.34 14.61
C LEU A 167 3.55 -3.07 15.18
N LEU A 168 2.90 -2.53 16.21
CA LEU A 168 3.39 -1.35 16.91
C LEU A 168 4.82 -1.59 17.42
N TYR A 169 5.70 -0.64 17.14
CA TYR A 169 7.14 -0.73 17.44
C TYR A 169 7.84 -1.94 16.81
N ASP A 170 7.44 -2.37 15.61
CA ASP A 170 8.28 -3.26 14.83
C ASP A 170 9.53 -2.51 14.34
N PRO A 171 10.73 -2.86 14.82
CA PRO A 171 11.96 -2.17 14.40
C PRO A 171 12.23 -2.33 12.90
N ASN A 172 11.69 -3.38 12.28
CA ASN A 172 11.85 -3.63 10.84
C ASN A 172 10.74 -3.02 9.99
N LYS A 173 9.72 -2.39 10.62
CA LYS A 173 8.59 -1.77 9.93
C LYS A 173 7.96 -2.71 8.91
N ARG A 174 7.57 -3.92 9.31
CA ARG A 174 6.93 -4.86 8.40
C ARG A 174 5.45 -4.56 8.26
N ILE A 175 4.96 -4.71 7.03
CA ILE A 175 3.52 -4.76 6.73
C ILE A 175 3.19 -6.22 6.43
N PHE A 176 2.31 -6.80 7.24
CA PHE A 176 1.89 -8.19 7.11
C PHE A 176 0.53 -8.24 6.39
N PHE A 177 0.36 -9.14 5.43
CA PHE A 177 -0.91 -9.34 4.74
C PHE A 177 -1.17 -10.81 4.44
N ASN A 178 -2.44 -11.14 4.19
CA ASN A 178 -2.90 -12.52 4.08
C ASN A 178 -3.75 -12.77 2.82
N GLN A 179 -4.46 -13.90 2.82
CA GLN A 179 -5.31 -14.32 1.70
C GLN A 179 -6.47 -13.36 1.42
N ASN A 180 -7.00 -12.66 2.42
CA ASN A 180 -8.09 -11.69 2.21
C ASN A 180 -7.56 -10.48 1.45
N PHE A 181 -6.41 -9.93 1.84
CA PHE A 181 -5.71 -8.87 1.08
C PHE A 181 -5.39 -9.30 -0.35
N ARG A 182 -4.94 -10.55 -0.55
CA ARG A 182 -4.70 -11.11 -1.89
C ARG A 182 -5.95 -11.02 -2.78
N GLY A 183 -7.13 -11.23 -2.19
CA GLY A 183 -8.41 -11.19 -2.88
C GLY A 183 -8.89 -9.79 -3.26
N GLN A 184 -8.27 -8.72 -2.77
CA GLN A 184 -8.66 -7.34 -3.11
C GLN A 184 -8.19 -6.94 -4.50
N ASN A 185 -8.99 -6.09 -5.16
CA ASN A 185 -8.54 -5.35 -6.32
C ASN A 185 -7.48 -4.29 -5.93
N VAL A 186 -6.86 -3.65 -6.92
CA VAL A 186 -5.79 -2.67 -6.70
C VAL A 186 -6.25 -1.50 -5.81
N MET A 187 -7.46 -0.99 -5.96
CA MET A 187 -7.98 0.09 -5.10
C MET A 187 -8.17 -0.32 -3.64
N GLY A 188 -8.67 -1.55 -3.40
CA GLY A 188 -8.75 -2.11 -2.05
C GLY A 188 -7.35 -2.25 -1.42
N ARG A 189 -6.35 -2.66 -2.21
CA ARG A 189 -4.96 -2.74 -1.74
C ARG A 189 -4.35 -1.37 -1.45
N ILE A 190 -4.63 -0.36 -2.27
CA ILE A 190 -4.22 1.02 -2.01
C ILE A 190 -4.77 1.46 -0.66
N ASN A 191 -6.07 1.25 -0.42
CA ASN A 191 -6.71 1.60 0.83
C ASN A 191 -6.03 0.90 2.01
N THR A 192 -5.90 -0.43 1.95
CA THR A 192 -5.24 -1.21 3.00
C THR A 192 -3.79 -0.78 3.25
N LEU A 193 -2.97 -0.59 2.20
CA LEU A 193 -1.57 -0.21 2.36
C LEU A 193 -1.40 1.18 2.98
N VAL A 194 -2.21 2.16 2.58
CA VAL A 194 -2.17 3.51 3.16
C VAL A 194 -2.67 3.50 4.62
N HIS A 195 -3.72 2.73 4.90
CA HIS A 195 -4.22 2.51 6.26
C HIS A 195 -3.12 1.97 7.16
N GLU A 196 -2.52 0.84 6.77
CA GLU A 196 -1.47 0.18 7.55
C GLU A 196 -0.22 1.05 7.74
N LEU A 197 0.20 1.74 6.69
CA LEU A 197 1.35 2.61 6.75
C LEU A 197 1.12 3.76 7.74
N SER A 198 -0.10 4.31 7.80
CA SER A 198 -0.42 5.43 8.68
C SER A 198 -0.22 5.12 10.16
N HIS A 199 -0.45 3.87 10.60
CA HIS A 199 -0.16 3.47 11.98
C HIS A 199 1.32 3.67 12.35
N THR A 200 2.22 3.37 11.41
CA THR A 200 3.66 3.39 11.66
C THR A 200 4.31 4.75 11.39
N VAL A 201 3.70 5.56 10.52
CA VAL A 201 4.25 6.84 10.07
C VAL A 201 3.61 8.03 10.80
N LEU A 202 2.31 7.96 11.05
CA LEU A 202 1.52 9.07 11.60
C LEU A 202 0.97 8.77 13.00
N ASP A 203 1.26 7.59 13.56
CA ASP A 203 0.76 7.14 14.88
C ASP A 203 -0.78 7.19 14.97
N THR A 204 -1.44 6.76 13.89
CA THR A 204 -2.90 6.64 13.82
C THR A 204 -3.38 5.38 14.56
N GLY A 205 -4.66 5.35 14.92
CA GLY A 205 -5.33 4.15 15.44
C GLY A 205 -6.60 3.81 14.67
N ASP A 206 -7.25 2.71 15.09
CA ASP A 206 -8.49 2.21 14.48
C ASP A 206 -9.71 2.67 15.25
N ALA A 207 -9.94 3.98 15.28
CA ALA A 207 -11.04 4.56 16.06
C ALA A 207 -12.42 4.19 15.49
N PHE A 208 -12.50 4.06 14.17
CA PHE A 208 -13.67 3.66 13.42
C PHE A 208 -13.24 3.21 12.02
N TYR A 209 -14.12 2.50 11.33
CA TYR A 209 -13.93 2.12 9.93
C TYR A 209 -15.02 2.76 9.08
N TYR A 210 -14.65 3.25 7.90
CA TYR A 210 -15.65 3.60 6.90
C TYR A 210 -16.19 2.33 6.25
N ASP A 211 -17.43 2.36 5.77
CA ASP A 211 -17.93 1.34 4.85
C ASP A 211 -17.34 1.65 3.46
N VAL A 212 -16.16 1.09 3.17
CA VAL A 212 -15.35 1.41 1.98
C VAL A 212 -14.77 0.17 1.35
N PHE A 213 -14.12 0.36 0.18
CA PHE A 213 -13.57 -0.59 -0.79
C PHE A 213 -13.02 -1.93 -0.25
N ASP A 214 -13.89 -2.81 0.22
CA ASP A 214 -13.65 -4.25 0.20
C ASP A 214 -14.04 -4.83 -1.17
N THR A 215 -13.59 -4.16 -2.24
CA THR A 215 -13.87 -4.58 -3.59
C THR A 215 -12.94 -5.72 -3.94
N ARG A 216 -13.49 -6.93 -3.91
CA ARG A 216 -12.79 -8.13 -4.35
C ARG A 216 -12.44 -8.02 -5.83
N ALA A 217 -11.31 -8.59 -6.20
CA ALA A 217 -10.85 -8.66 -7.59
C ALA A 217 -11.76 -9.51 -8.49
N ASP A 218 -12.66 -10.31 -7.91
CA ASP A 218 -13.62 -11.17 -8.62
C ASP A 218 -15.00 -10.51 -8.84
N TYR A 219 -15.19 -9.26 -8.41
CA TYR A 219 -16.44 -8.53 -8.65
C TYR A 219 -16.52 -8.02 -10.10
N PRO A 220 -17.74 -7.85 -10.66
CA PRO A 220 -17.91 -7.20 -11.97
C PRO A 220 -17.45 -5.74 -11.95
N VAL A 221 -16.88 -5.26 -13.06
CA VAL A 221 -16.37 -3.89 -13.15
C VAL A 221 -17.46 -2.84 -12.94
N GLU A 222 -18.66 -3.09 -13.45
CA GLU A 222 -19.82 -2.20 -13.31
C GLU A 222 -20.21 -2.00 -11.85
N TYR A 223 -20.01 -3.03 -11.02
CA TYR A 223 -20.20 -2.95 -9.58
C TYR A 223 -19.20 -1.95 -8.98
N THR A 224 -17.92 -2.07 -9.30
CA THR A 224 -16.88 -1.23 -8.68
C THR A 224 -16.99 0.26 -9.00
N CYS A 225 -17.38 0.63 -10.23
CA CYS A 225 -17.52 2.03 -10.62
C CYS A 225 -18.75 2.72 -10.02
N GLY A 226 -19.89 2.01 -9.96
CA GLY A 226 -21.10 2.52 -9.31
C GLY A 226 -20.93 2.67 -7.79
N GLU A 227 -20.17 1.76 -7.18
CA GLU A 227 -19.90 1.75 -5.75
C GLU A 227 -19.01 2.92 -5.29
N LEU A 228 -18.08 3.41 -6.12
CA LEU A 228 -17.20 4.54 -5.77
C LEU A 228 -17.98 5.78 -5.31
N SER A 229 -18.99 6.20 -6.09
CA SER A 229 -19.83 7.36 -5.73
C SER A 229 -20.62 7.10 -4.44
N ARG A 230 -21.17 5.89 -4.30
CA ARG A 230 -21.90 5.46 -3.11
C ARG A 230 -21.02 5.46 -1.86
N TYR A 231 -19.78 5.01 -1.98
CA TYR A 231 -18.79 5.05 -0.89
C TYR A 231 -18.45 6.49 -0.51
N LYS A 232 -18.31 7.39 -1.49
CA LYS A 232 -18.07 8.81 -1.21
C LYS A 232 -19.20 9.42 -0.40
N GLU A 233 -20.45 9.22 -0.84
CA GLU A 233 -21.64 9.73 -0.16
C GLU A 233 -21.74 9.18 1.27
N ARG A 234 -21.58 7.87 1.46
CA ARG A 234 -21.64 7.24 2.78
C ARG A 234 -20.54 7.68 3.72
N ALA A 235 -19.31 7.87 3.23
CA ALA A 235 -18.20 8.36 4.06
C ALA A 235 -18.45 9.81 4.53
N ILE A 236 -19.01 10.65 3.66
CA ILE A 236 -19.41 12.02 4.03
C ILE A 236 -20.53 11.99 5.07
N GLU A 237 -21.58 11.18 4.85
CA GLU A 237 -22.69 11.03 5.80
C GLU A 237 -22.20 10.56 7.17
N GLN A 238 -21.32 9.56 7.19
CA GLN A 238 -20.71 9.05 8.42
C GLN A 238 -19.91 10.15 9.13
N ASN A 239 -19.13 10.96 8.41
CA ASN A 239 -18.41 12.08 9.00
C ASN A 239 -19.34 13.15 9.60
N ILE A 240 -20.45 13.46 8.91
CA ILE A 240 -21.49 14.37 9.41
C ILE A 240 -22.11 13.81 10.71
N ASP A 241 -22.41 12.52 10.76
CA ASP A 241 -23.01 11.89 11.93
C ASP A 241 -22.05 11.79 13.12
N LEU A 242 -20.79 11.40 12.88
CA LEU A 242 -19.74 11.44 13.89
C LEU A 242 -19.57 12.85 14.48
N ARG A 243 -19.63 13.89 13.63
CA ARG A 243 -19.53 15.29 14.07
C ARG A 243 -20.66 15.71 15.01
N LYS A 244 -21.91 15.28 14.77
CA LYS A 244 -23.05 15.58 15.66
C LYS A 244 -22.81 15.02 17.08
N GLY A 245 -22.25 13.82 17.17
CA GLY A 245 -21.92 13.14 18.42
C GLY A 245 -20.64 13.63 19.09
N TYR A 246 -19.75 14.30 18.36
CA TYR A 246 -18.41 14.62 18.82
C TYR A 246 -18.39 15.59 20.03
N ARG A 247 -17.51 15.30 20.99
CA ARG A 247 -17.28 16.14 22.18
C ARG A 247 -15.78 16.28 22.41
N SER A 248 -15.21 17.47 22.18
CA SER A 248 -13.76 17.68 22.20
C SER A 248 -13.09 17.28 23.53
N TRP A 249 -13.75 17.51 24.67
CA TRP A 249 -13.23 17.14 26.00
C TRP A 249 -12.98 15.63 26.16
N ALA A 250 -13.73 14.78 25.46
CA ALA A 250 -13.54 13.33 25.49
C ALA A 250 -12.31 12.87 24.68
N HIS A 251 -11.74 13.77 23.87
CA HIS A 251 -10.67 13.47 22.92
C HIS A 251 -9.43 14.37 23.10
N GLY A 252 -9.24 14.89 24.31
CA GLY A 252 -8.09 15.75 24.64
C GLY A 252 -8.19 17.16 24.06
N PHE A 253 -9.42 17.69 23.94
CA PHE A 253 -9.72 19.04 23.45
C PHE A 253 -9.31 19.34 21.99
N LYS A 254 -9.13 18.30 21.17
CA LYS A 254 -8.89 18.46 19.73
C LYS A 254 -10.15 18.96 19.00
N SER A 255 -9.96 19.57 17.83
CA SER A 255 -11.07 19.77 16.90
C SER A 255 -11.54 18.41 16.35
N PHE A 256 -12.76 18.38 15.80
CA PHE A 256 -13.28 17.16 15.18
C PHE A 256 -12.37 16.66 14.05
N GLU A 257 -11.91 17.57 13.20
CA GLU A 257 -11.04 17.29 12.05
C GLU A 257 -9.71 16.67 12.50
N MET A 258 -9.10 17.24 13.54
CA MET A 258 -7.86 16.72 14.10
C MET A 258 -8.05 15.36 14.77
N TRP A 259 -9.20 15.11 15.40
CA TRP A 259 -9.55 13.78 15.92
C TRP A 259 -9.77 12.77 14.80
N LEU A 260 -10.50 13.17 13.74
CA LEU A 260 -10.77 12.33 12.58
C LEU A 260 -9.47 11.85 11.93
N ALA A 261 -8.49 12.77 11.78
CA ALA A 261 -7.18 12.46 11.24
C ALA A 261 -6.27 11.61 12.15
N GLN A 262 -6.71 11.28 13.37
CA GLN A 262 -6.06 10.24 14.19
C GLN A 262 -6.51 8.82 13.80
N SER A 263 -7.55 8.68 12.97
CA SER A 263 -7.97 7.39 12.44
C SER A 263 -7.16 7.01 11.21
N ALA A 264 -6.68 5.77 11.11
CA ALA A 264 -5.96 5.30 9.94
C ALA A 264 -6.81 5.38 8.66
N ASP A 265 -8.08 5.01 8.80
CA ASP A 265 -9.08 5.02 7.73
C ASP A 265 -9.32 6.41 7.12
N PHE A 266 -9.12 7.50 7.87
CA PHE A 266 -9.22 8.85 7.32
C PHE A 266 -8.25 9.04 6.14
N TRP A 267 -7.00 8.61 6.30
CA TRP A 267 -5.93 8.86 5.33
C TRP A 267 -6.12 8.05 4.05
N SER A 268 -6.47 6.78 4.19
CA SER A 268 -6.62 5.86 3.07
C SER A 268 -7.91 6.10 2.28
N VAL A 269 -9.01 6.38 2.99
CA VAL A 269 -10.31 6.62 2.36
C VAL A 269 -10.36 7.99 1.70
N TYR A 270 -9.86 9.03 2.36
CA TYR A 270 -9.89 10.37 1.77
C TYR A 270 -9.16 10.39 0.42
N VAL A 271 -7.94 9.85 0.34
CA VAL A 271 -7.17 9.79 -0.92
C VAL A 271 -7.83 8.85 -1.92
N GLY A 272 -8.34 7.70 -1.48
CA GLY A 272 -9.03 6.71 -2.31
C GLY A 272 -10.25 7.28 -3.04
N LEU A 273 -11.03 8.11 -2.36
CA LEU A 273 -12.23 8.74 -2.90
C LEU A 273 -11.96 9.92 -3.85
N GLN A 274 -10.69 10.32 -4.05
CA GLN A 274 -10.33 11.32 -5.06
C GLN A 274 -10.10 10.72 -6.45
N THR A 275 -10.11 9.39 -6.56
CA THR A 275 -10.05 8.64 -7.82
C THR A 275 -11.29 8.91 -8.66
N SER A 276 -11.13 8.99 -9.99
CA SER A 276 -12.28 9.07 -10.91
C SER A 276 -12.88 7.68 -11.18
N SER A 277 -14.15 7.60 -11.58
CA SER A 277 -14.76 6.31 -11.95
C SER A 277 -13.97 5.57 -13.04
N GLN A 278 -13.44 6.30 -14.03
CA GLN A 278 -12.61 5.73 -15.10
C GLN A 278 -11.27 5.20 -14.57
N GLU A 279 -10.61 5.93 -13.67
CA GLU A 279 -9.35 5.50 -13.04
C GLU A 279 -9.59 4.25 -12.18
N ASN A 280 -10.69 4.22 -11.41
CA ASN A 280 -11.10 3.06 -10.63
C ASN A 280 -11.39 1.83 -11.51
N GLU A 281 -12.07 2.02 -12.64
CA GLU A 281 -12.33 0.98 -13.65
C GLU A 281 -11.02 0.35 -14.15
N VAL A 282 -10.06 1.19 -14.54
CA VAL A 282 -8.75 0.74 -15.03
C VAL A 282 -8.02 -0.07 -13.95
N LEU A 283 -7.96 0.44 -12.72
CA LEU A 283 -7.31 -0.24 -11.60
C LEU A 283 -7.99 -1.57 -11.25
N HIS A 284 -9.32 -1.62 -11.37
CA HIS A 284 -10.05 -2.86 -11.18
C HIS A 284 -9.78 -3.88 -12.29
N ASN A 285 -9.79 -3.48 -13.56
CA ASN A 285 -9.47 -4.37 -14.68
C ASN A 285 -8.05 -4.95 -14.61
N VAL A 286 -7.08 -4.16 -14.11
CA VAL A 286 -5.72 -4.66 -13.81
C VAL A 286 -5.73 -5.79 -12.76
N SER A 287 -6.80 -5.87 -11.96
CA SER A 287 -7.00 -6.90 -10.94
C SER A 287 -7.75 -8.13 -11.46
N VAL A 288 -8.70 -8.01 -12.39
CA VAL A 288 -9.69 -9.07 -12.70
C VAL A 288 -9.11 -10.24 -13.51
N ASP A 289 -8.07 -10.05 -14.33
CA ASP A 289 -7.66 -11.06 -15.31
C ASP A 289 -6.86 -12.27 -14.79
N ARG A 290 -6.54 -12.37 -13.48
CA ARG A 290 -5.47 -13.28 -13.00
C ARG A 290 -5.64 -13.96 -11.65
N PHE A 291 -6.80 -13.86 -10.98
CA PHE A 291 -6.98 -14.44 -9.63
C PHE A 291 -8.00 -15.57 -9.55
N ASP A 292 -8.34 -16.22 -10.66
CA ASP A 292 -9.10 -17.47 -10.55
C ASP A 292 -8.21 -18.57 -9.96
N THR A 293 -8.30 -18.70 -8.63
CA THR A 293 -7.74 -19.81 -7.85
C THR A 293 -8.33 -21.18 -8.22
N ARG A 294 -9.32 -21.24 -9.11
CA ARG A 294 -9.96 -22.46 -9.62
C ARG A 294 -9.65 -22.76 -11.09
N ALA A 295 -9.01 -21.86 -11.84
CA ALA A 295 -8.71 -22.10 -13.24
C ALA A 295 -7.28 -22.63 -13.41
N ASP A 296 -7.17 -23.91 -13.78
CA ASP A 296 -5.99 -24.54 -14.38
C ASP A 296 -5.61 -23.94 -15.76
N VAL A 297 -6.05 -22.72 -16.08
CA VAL A 297 -5.85 -22.08 -17.38
C VAL A 297 -4.74 -21.04 -17.25
N ARG A 298 -3.56 -21.39 -17.76
CA ARG A 298 -2.48 -20.44 -18.04
C ARG A 298 -3.02 -19.35 -18.98
N ASN A 299 -3.07 -18.11 -18.51
CA ASN A 299 -3.40 -16.97 -19.35
C ASN A 299 -2.09 -16.40 -19.92
N ASP A 300 -1.86 -16.61 -21.22
CA ASP A 300 -0.58 -16.47 -21.94
C ASP A 300 -0.14 -15.01 -22.24
N PHE A 301 -0.61 -14.00 -21.50
CA PHE A 301 -0.11 -12.64 -21.67
C PHE A 301 1.23 -12.44 -20.96
N SER A 302 2.26 -12.16 -21.76
CA SER A 302 3.62 -12.03 -21.26
C SER A 302 3.74 -10.82 -20.33
N PHE A 303 4.59 -10.91 -19.31
CA PHE A 303 4.93 -9.81 -18.40
C PHE A 303 5.27 -8.49 -19.13
N ASN A 304 5.82 -8.59 -20.35
CA ASN A 304 6.21 -7.46 -21.18
C ASN A 304 5.01 -6.69 -21.76
N ASP A 305 3.92 -7.38 -22.11
CA ASP A 305 2.72 -6.72 -22.65
C ASP A 305 2.02 -5.84 -21.60
N HIS A 306 2.19 -6.17 -20.32
CA HIS A 306 1.67 -5.39 -19.19
C HIS A 306 2.52 -4.16 -18.86
N LEU A 307 3.84 -4.26 -18.99
CA LEU A 307 4.72 -3.11 -18.86
C LEU A 307 4.40 -2.04 -19.93
N ASP A 308 4.04 -2.47 -21.14
CA ASP A 308 3.65 -1.58 -22.23
C ASP A 308 2.33 -0.83 -21.96
N GLN A 309 1.34 -1.48 -21.36
CA GLN A 309 0.10 -0.80 -20.96
C GLN A 309 0.34 0.22 -19.83
N ILE A 310 1.24 -0.08 -18.90
CA ILE A 310 1.65 0.85 -17.83
C ILE A 310 2.43 2.03 -18.39
N MET A 311 3.34 1.82 -19.35
CA MET A 311 4.04 2.92 -20.05
C MET A 311 3.04 3.87 -20.74
N LYS A 312 1.94 3.34 -21.29
CA LYS A 312 0.84 4.13 -21.87
C LYS A 312 0.05 4.92 -20.82
N LEU A 313 -0.19 4.34 -19.64
CA LEU A 313 -0.81 5.04 -18.51
C LEU A 313 0.11 6.13 -17.93
N ARG A 314 1.39 5.82 -17.71
CA ARG A 314 2.43 6.75 -17.22
C ARG A 314 2.70 7.93 -18.17
N SER A 315 2.44 7.78 -19.47
CA SER A 315 2.63 8.83 -20.48
C SER A 315 1.36 9.63 -20.80
N GLY A 316 0.22 9.35 -20.15
CA GLY A 316 -1.05 9.99 -20.45
C GLY A 316 -1.61 9.65 -21.85
N GLN A 317 -1.10 8.61 -22.51
CA GLN A 317 -1.49 8.19 -23.85
C GLN A 317 -2.49 7.02 -23.80
N VAL A 318 -3.63 7.20 -23.15
CA VAL A 318 -4.77 6.30 -23.40
C VAL A 318 -5.60 6.91 -24.54
N ARG A 319 -5.36 6.45 -25.77
CA ARG A 319 -6.32 6.63 -26.87
C ARG A 319 -7.53 5.75 -26.58
N ARG A 320 -8.72 6.34 -26.68
CA ARG A 320 -10.03 5.68 -26.65
C ARG A 320 -10.00 4.41 -27.51
N PRO A 321 -10.50 3.26 -27.04
CA PRO A 321 -10.89 2.19 -27.95
C PRO A 321 -12.03 2.75 -28.81
N ASP A 322 -11.85 2.76 -30.12
CA ASP A 322 -12.95 2.98 -31.06
C ASP A 322 -13.96 1.84 -30.85
N LEU A 323 -15.10 2.18 -30.24
CA LEU A 323 -16.27 1.33 -30.21
C LEU A 323 -16.81 1.24 -31.65
N ARG A 324 -16.68 0.07 -32.26
CA ARG A 324 -17.52 -0.37 -33.38
C ARG A 324 -18.50 -1.41 -32.89
#